data_AF-W5SKS2-F1
#
_entry.id   AF-W5SKS2-F1
#
_cell.length_a   1.000
_cell.length_b   1.000
_cell.length_c   1.000
_cell.angle_alpha   90.00
_cell.angle_beta   90.00
_cell.angle_gamma   90.00
#
_symmetry.space_group_name_H-M   'P 1'
#
loop_
_entity.id
_entity.type
_entity.pdbx_description
1 polymer ?
#
loop_
_entity_poly.entity_id
_entity_poly.type
_entity_poly.pdbx_seq_one_letter_code
_entity_poly.pdbx_strand_id
1 'polypeptide(L)'
;MKNVVLSNRVLHASKDVKLINLKQESLIRYNELKEKLKQNARKEIYYKVENIRILKEIKDNEYYKLDGHKNFDSFIKDYRMAKTQVYVYLRLANAMEKGILAEQYIIENGINESLAIIKNKKTIKTKKIRRDSINSLSFKLKNQASYDFYKNNVKFIAFMLDTIFLNDRNYLQKLFQKYSNLHLDKKVVNIADLLEKFQ
;
A
#
# COMPACT_ATOMS: atom_id res chain seq x y z
N MET A 1 82.16 -5.51 43.89
CA MET A 1 81.52 -5.86 42.59
C MET A 1 80.01 -5.88 42.78
N LYS A 2 79.34 -5.01 42.02
CA LYS A 2 77.91 -4.89 41.65
C LYS A 2 76.83 -5.37 42.63
N ASN A 3 76.17 -4.40 43.26
CA ASN A 3 74.82 -4.51 43.81
C ASN A 3 73.83 -4.82 42.69
N VAL A 4 73.05 -5.89 42.83
CA VAL A 4 71.89 -6.17 41.97
C VAL A 4 70.70 -5.41 42.56
N VAL A 5 70.31 -4.32 41.91
CA VAL A 5 69.05 -3.62 42.20
C VAL A 5 67.93 -4.39 41.52
N LEU A 6 67.16 -5.16 42.29
CA LEU A 6 65.89 -5.73 41.86
C LEU A 6 64.90 -4.58 41.61
N SER A 7 64.42 -4.48 40.37
CA SER A 7 63.58 -3.39 39.90
C SER A 7 62.28 -3.31 40.71
N ASN A 8 62.08 -2.18 41.40
CA ASN A 8 60.83 -1.82 42.05
C ASN A 8 59.70 -1.71 41.01
N ARG A 9 58.95 -2.78 40.77
CA ARG A 9 57.61 -2.71 40.15
C ARG A 9 56.58 -2.57 41.25
N VAL A 10 56.28 -1.34 41.64
CA VAL A 10 55.06 -1.04 42.39
C VAL A 10 53.90 -1.11 41.38
N LEU A 11 53.23 -2.26 41.32
CA LEU A 11 51.95 -2.37 40.61
C LEU A 11 50.94 -1.48 41.35
N HIS A 12 50.39 -0.48 40.66
CA HIS A 12 49.28 0.35 41.14
C HIS A 12 47.96 -0.45 41.17
N ALA A 13 47.93 -1.55 41.93
CA ALA A 13 46.79 -2.46 42.05
C ALA A 13 45.48 -1.74 42.43
N SER A 14 45.55 -0.61 43.15
CA SER A 14 44.38 0.18 43.55
C SER A 14 43.72 0.94 42.38
N LYS A 15 44.47 1.37 41.37
CA LYS A 15 43.91 2.03 40.17
C LYS A 15 43.26 1.01 39.24
N ASP A 16 43.88 -0.16 39.09
CA ASP A 16 43.36 -1.23 38.24
C ASP A 16 42.06 -1.83 38.80
N VAL A 17 41.99 -2.06 40.12
CA VAL A 17 40.76 -2.52 40.79
C VAL A 17 39.61 -1.51 40.68
N LYS A 18 39.90 -0.20 40.81
CA LYS A 18 38.89 0.86 40.68
C LYS A 18 38.36 0.98 39.24
N LEU A 19 39.24 0.80 38.25
CA LEU A 19 38.86 0.80 36.83
C LEU A 19 38.03 -0.43 36.45
N ILE A 20 38.35 -1.60 37.01
CA ILE A 20 37.57 -2.84 36.85
C ILE A 20 36.18 -2.67 37.45
N ASN A 21 36.06 -2.14 38.67
CA ASN A 21 34.77 -1.87 39.31
C ASN A 21 33.91 -0.87 38.51
N LEU A 22 34.50 0.21 38.00
CA LEU A 22 33.80 1.18 37.14
C LEU A 22 33.28 0.56 35.84
N LYS A 23 34.05 -0.34 35.22
CA LYS A 23 33.62 -1.10 34.04
C LYS A 23 32.48 -2.07 34.38
N GLN A 24 32.51 -2.68 35.56
CA GLN A 24 31.47 -3.58 36.05
C GLN A 24 30.17 -2.84 36.35
N GLU A 25 30.23 -1.70 37.03
CA GLU A 25 29.10 -0.80 37.25
C GLU A 25 28.49 -0.30 35.93
N SER A 26 29.34 0.08 34.97
CA SER A 26 28.89 0.50 33.64
C SER A 26 28.18 -0.63 32.88
N LEU A 27 28.66 -1.88 33.02
CA LEU A 27 28.03 -3.05 32.40
C LEU A 27 26.69 -3.38 33.05
N ILE A 28 26.58 -3.30 34.38
CA ILE A 28 25.32 -3.48 35.11
C ILE A 28 24.32 -2.42 34.65
N ARG A 29 24.74 -1.15 34.62
CA ARG A 29 23.88 -0.04 34.17
C ARG A 29 23.44 -0.19 32.72
N TYR A 30 24.34 -0.63 31.84
CA TYR A 30 24.00 -0.94 30.45
C TYR A 30 22.92 -2.02 30.36
N ASN A 31 23.06 -3.12 31.11
CA ASN A 31 22.08 -4.21 31.11
C ASN A 31 20.72 -3.75 31.66
N GLU A 32 20.69 -2.94 32.71
CA GLU A 32 19.45 -2.33 33.23
C GLU A 32 18.74 -1.47 32.17
N LEU A 33 19.49 -0.60 31.48
CA LEU A 33 18.95 0.26 30.43
C LEU A 33 18.44 -0.56 29.24
N LYS A 34 19.17 -1.61 28.85
CA LYS A 34 18.78 -2.54 27.80
C LYS A 34 17.47 -3.25 28.11
N GLU A 35 17.29 -3.73 29.34
CA GLU A 35 16.04 -4.38 29.75
C GLU A 35 14.87 -3.38 29.85
N LYS A 36 15.10 -2.18 30.39
CA LYS A 36 14.10 -1.11 30.37
C LYS A 36 13.66 -0.75 28.96
N LEU A 37 14.60 -0.66 28.01
CA LEU A 37 14.29 -0.36 26.62
C LEU A 37 13.41 -1.45 25.99
N LYS A 38 13.71 -2.73 26.24
CA LYS A 38 12.86 -3.85 25.78
C LYS A 38 11.45 -3.77 26.37
N GLN A 39 11.32 -3.46 27.65
CA GLN A 39 10.02 -3.34 28.30
C GLN A 39 9.22 -2.16 27.72
N ASN A 40 9.85 -1.03 27.49
CA ASN A 40 9.21 0.15 26.89
C ASN A 40 8.73 -0.16 25.47
N ALA A 41 9.54 -0.83 24.65
CA ALA A 41 9.14 -1.23 23.30
C ALA A 41 7.91 -2.15 23.30
N ARG A 42 7.84 -3.12 24.23
CA ARG A 42 6.66 -4.00 24.38
C ARG A 42 5.41 -3.24 24.79
N LYS A 43 5.53 -2.33 25.76
CA LYS A 43 4.42 -1.46 26.20
C LYS A 43 3.93 -0.58 25.05
N GLU A 44 4.85 0.00 24.28
CA GLU A 44 4.52 0.82 23.12
C GLU A 44 3.68 0.05 22.09
N ILE A 45 4.06 -1.20 21.79
CA ILE A 45 3.31 -2.05 20.87
C ILE A 45 1.92 -2.36 21.42
N TYR A 46 1.82 -2.70 22.70
CA TYR A 46 0.53 -2.94 23.36
C TYR A 46 -0.41 -1.73 23.25
N TYR A 47 0.07 -0.53 23.61
CA TYR A 47 -0.71 0.70 23.49
C TYR A 47 -1.10 1.01 22.04
N LYS A 48 -0.25 0.68 21.07
CA LYS A 48 -0.60 0.82 19.65
C LYS A 48 -1.73 -0.13 19.23
N VAL A 49 -1.73 -1.37 19.73
CA VAL A 49 -2.81 -2.34 19.50
C VAL A 49 -4.12 -1.88 20.13
N GLU A 50 -4.06 -1.36 21.35
CA GLU A 50 -5.22 -0.76 22.01
C GLU A 50 -5.79 0.43 21.22
N ASN A 51 -4.92 1.33 20.75
CA ASN A 51 -5.31 2.44 19.89
C ASN A 51 -5.96 1.97 18.59
N ILE A 52 -5.51 0.85 17.99
CA ILE A 52 -6.14 0.26 16.80
C ILE A 52 -7.60 -0.11 17.08
N ARG A 53 -7.88 -0.71 18.25
CA ARG A 53 -9.26 -1.08 18.66
C ARG A 53 -10.12 0.16 18.89
N ILE A 54 -9.63 1.11 19.68
CA ILE A 54 -10.35 2.35 20.00
C ILE A 54 -10.71 3.12 18.73
N LEU A 55 -9.74 3.31 17.83
CA LEU A 55 -9.97 4.05 16.58
C LEU A 55 -10.98 3.35 15.66
N LYS A 56 -10.99 2.01 15.64
CA LYS A 56 -11.97 1.25 14.86
C LYS A 56 -13.37 1.44 15.41
N GLU A 57 -13.54 1.27 16.71
CA GLU A 57 -14.82 1.41 17.40
C GLU A 57 -15.40 2.82 17.26
N ILE A 58 -14.59 3.86 17.49
CA ILE A 58 -15.01 5.26 17.30
C ILE A 58 -15.43 5.51 15.85
N LYS A 59 -14.70 4.95 14.88
CA LYS A 59 -15.00 5.17 13.47
C LYS A 59 -16.28 4.46 13.03
N ASP A 60 -16.47 3.20 13.42
CA ASP A 60 -17.60 2.40 12.96
C ASP A 60 -18.93 2.87 13.55
N ASN A 61 -18.91 3.22 14.83
CA ASN A 61 -20.09 3.76 15.52
C ASN A 61 -20.27 5.27 15.32
N GLU A 62 -19.36 5.89 14.57
CA GLU A 62 -19.32 7.33 14.33
C GLU A 62 -19.32 8.20 15.61
N TYR A 63 -18.74 7.69 16.71
CA TYR A 63 -18.71 8.38 18.01
C TYR A 63 -18.01 9.74 17.98
N TYR A 64 -17.16 9.99 16.99
CA TYR A 64 -16.59 11.32 16.75
C TYR A 64 -17.65 12.42 16.56
N LYS A 65 -18.88 12.07 16.14
CA LYS A 65 -19.99 13.02 16.03
C LYS A 65 -20.49 13.51 17.38
N LEU A 66 -20.32 12.73 18.45
CA LEU A 66 -20.69 13.11 19.81
C LEU A 66 -19.88 14.31 20.30
N ASP A 67 -18.64 14.45 19.80
CA ASP A 67 -17.74 15.57 20.06
C ASP A 67 -17.87 16.69 19.01
N GLY A 68 -18.94 16.67 18.20
CA GLY A 68 -19.23 17.70 17.20
C GLY A 68 -18.38 17.63 15.93
N HIS A 69 -17.55 16.60 15.74
CA HIS A 69 -16.78 16.48 14.51
C HIS A 69 -17.64 16.07 13.30
N LYS A 70 -17.49 16.82 12.19
CA LYS A 70 -18.18 16.54 10.93
C LYS A 70 -17.75 15.22 10.27
N ASN A 71 -16.50 14.79 10.49
CA ASN A 71 -15.94 13.57 9.94
C ASN A 71 -14.80 13.04 10.81
N PHE A 72 -14.49 11.75 10.65
CA PHE A 72 -13.43 11.07 11.40
C PHE A 72 -12.04 11.71 11.20
N ASP A 73 -11.76 12.22 10.00
CA ASP A 73 -10.50 12.91 9.71
C ASP A 73 -10.33 14.20 10.52
N SER A 74 -11.42 14.89 10.85
CA SER A 74 -11.42 16.06 11.73
C SER A 74 -11.11 15.65 13.16
N PHE A 75 -11.73 14.57 13.65
CA PHE A 75 -11.52 14.04 14.99
C PHE A 75 -10.05 13.68 15.25
N ILE A 76 -9.42 12.94 14.34
CA ILE A 76 -8.03 12.48 14.56
C ILE A 76 -6.99 13.60 14.56
N LYS A 77 -7.32 14.79 14.02
CA LYS A 77 -6.41 15.95 14.06
C LYS A 77 -6.20 16.47 15.47
N ASP A 78 -7.23 16.41 16.31
CA ASP A 78 -7.20 16.95 17.66
C ASP A 78 -6.27 16.12 18.57
N TYR A 79 -6.11 14.85 18.26
CA TYR A 79 -5.20 13.92 18.95
C TYR A 79 -3.80 13.85 18.34
N ARG A 80 -3.43 14.79 17.46
CA ARG A 80 -2.13 14.83 16.77
C ARG A 80 -1.76 13.53 16.04
N MET A 81 -2.75 12.79 15.58
CA MET A 81 -2.53 11.54 14.85
C MET A 81 -2.38 11.80 13.36
N ALA A 82 -1.30 11.30 12.77
CA ALA A 82 -1.11 11.37 11.32
C ALA A 82 -2.15 10.51 10.60
N LYS A 83 -2.87 11.11 9.64
CA LYS A 83 -3.90 10.42 8.84
C LYS A 83 -3.39 9.10 8.24
N THR A 84 -2.20 9.12 7.65
CA THR A 84 -1.58 7.92 7.05
C THR A 84 -1.44 6.76 8.06
N GLN A 85 -1.05 7.06 9.29
CA GLN A 85 -0.91 6.07 10.36
C GLN A 85 -2.27 5.55 10.84
N VAL A 86 -3.25 6.43 11.00
CA VAL A 86 -4.60 6.03 11.43
C VAL A 86 -5.24 5.08 10.43
N TYR A 87 -5.16 5.37 9.12
CA TYR A 87 -5.74 4.47 8.12
C TYR A 87 -4.96 3.14 8.01
N VAL A 88 -3.68 3.12 8.38
CA VAL A 88 -2.92 1.87 8.59
C VAL A 88 -3.49 1.07 9.76
N TYR A 89 -3.79 1.72 10.88
CA TYR A 89 -4.43 1.09 12.05
C TYR A 89 -5.80 0.53 11.73
N LEU A 90 -6.65 1.29 11.05
CA LEU A 90 -7.96 0.81 10.59
C LEU A 90 -7.84 -0.41 9.68
N ARG A 91 -6.80 -0.47 8.82
CA ARG A 91 -6.56 -1.65 7.98
C ARG A 91 -6.17 -2.88 8.78
N LEU A 92 -5.38 -2.71 9.84
CA LEU A 92 -5.02 -3.80 10.76
C LEU A 92 -6.27 -4.29 11.50
N ALA A 93 -7.08 -3.38 12.05
CA ALA A 93 -8.36 -3.71 12.70
C ALA A 93 -9.27 -4.55 11.80
N ASN A 94 -9.49 -4.10 10.56
CA ASN A 94 -10.27 -4.85 9.58
C ASN A 94 -9.70 -6.24 9.25
N ALA A 95 -8.38 -6.42 9.33
CA ALA A 95 -7.75 -7.72 9.12
C ALA A 95 -7.93 -8.64 10.34
N MET A 96 -7.93 -8.07 11.55
CA MET A 96 -8.23 -8.79 12.78
C MET A 96 -9.68 -9.29 12.81
N GLU A 97 -10.64 -8.41 12.51
CA GLU A 97 -12.07 -8.78 12.42
C GLU A 97 -12.34 -9.90 11.42
N LYS A 98 -11.59 -9.91 10.31
CA LYS A 98 -11.70 -10.95 9.28
C LYS A 98 -10.97 -12.25 9.63
N GLY A 99 -10.36 -12.35 10.81
CA GLY A 99 -9.53 -13.49 11.22
C GLY A 99 -8.27 -13.67 10.38
N ILE A 100 -7.85 -12.66 9.62
CA ILE A 100 -6.69 -12.74 8.72
C ILE A 100 -5.38 -12.58 9.51
N LEU A 101 -5.43 -11.80 10.60
CA LEU A 101 -4.33 -11.39 11.44
C LEU A 101 -4.74 -11.55 12.90
N ALA A 102 -3.98 -12.33 13.67
CA ALA A 102 -4.18 -12.42 15.11
C ALA A 102 -3.57 -11.20 15.81
N GLU A 103 -4.22 -10.71 16.86
CA GLU A 103 -3.71 -9.60 17.64
C GLU A 103 -2.36 -9.90 18.30
N GLN A 104 -2.23 -11.11 18.86
CA GLN A 104 -1.01 -11.60 19.48
C GLN A 104 0.19 -11.52 18.51
N TYR A 105 -0.06 -11.75 17.22
CA TYR A 105 0.97 -11.64 16.19
C TYR A 105 1.48 -10.20 16.06
N ILE A 106 0.62 -9.19 16.18
CA ILE A 106 1.02 -7.78 16.15
C ILE A 106 1.87 -7.43 17.37
N ILE A 107 1.51 -8.00 18.53
CA ILE A 107 2.25 -7.78 19.78
C ILE A 107 3.68 -8.33 19.67
N GLU A 108 3.82 -9.52 19.08
CA GLU A 108 5.10 -10.21 18.97
C GLU A 108 5.99 -9.69 17.84
N ASN A 109 5.39 -9.38 16.68
CA ASN A 109 6.12 -9.07 15.44
C ASN A 109 6.03 -7.60 15.03
N GLY A 110 5.17 -6.82 15.69
CA GLY A 110 4.97 -5.40 15.41
C GLY A 110 4.08 -5.12 14.19
N ILE A 111 3.85 -3.82 13.96
CA ILE A 111 2.92 -3.32 12.93
C ILE A 111 3.43 -3.58 11.50
N ASN A 112 4.72 -3.38 11.24
CA ASN A 112 5.26 -3.45 9.88
C ASN A 112 5.18 -4.88 9.31
N GLU A 113 5.57 -5.88 10.10
CA GLU A 113 5.45 -7.29 9.74
C GLU A 113 3.99 -7.70 9.56
N SER A 114 3.12 -7.24 10.45
CA SER A 114 1.68 -7.48 10.36
C SER A 114 1.08 -6.90 9.08
N LEU A 115 1.54 -5.74 8.62
CA LEU A 115 1.12 -5.14 7.35
C LEU A 115 1.63 -5.93 6.13
N ALA A 116 2.81 -6.54 6.22
CA ALA A 116 3.36 -7.38 5.15
C ALA A 116 2.46 -8.60 4.89
N ILE A 117 1.95 -9.25 5.94
CA ILE A 117 0.98 -10.35 5.83
C ILE A 117 -0.27 -9.91 5.07
N ILE A 118 -0.82 -8.75 5.41
CA ILE A 118 -2.02 -8.21 4.76
C ILE A 118 -1.75 -7.91 3.29
N LYS A 119 -0.58 -7.36 2.95
CA LYS A 119 -0.19 -7.09 1.56
C LYS A 119 -0.03 -8.40 0.76
N ASN A 120 0.60 -9.42 1.34
CA ASN A 120 0.87 -10.70 0.67
C ASN A 120 -0.40 -11.54 0.44
N LYS A 121 -1.38 -11.51 1.36
CA LYS A 121 -2.69 -12.13 1.09
C LYS A 121 -3.50 -11.35 0.05
N LYS A 122 -3.32 -10.02 -0.04
CA LYS A 122 -3.88 -9.23 -1.14
C LYS A 122 -3.25 -9.61 -2.48
N THR A 123 -1.93 -9.82 -2.57
CA THR A 123 -1.28 -10.25 -3.82
C THR A 123 -1.71 -11.63 -4.30
N ILE A 124 -2.09 -12.54 -3.40
CA ILE A 124 -2.70 -13.83 -3.79
C ILE A 124 -4.11 -13.64 -4.36
N LYS A 125 -4.94 -12.74 -3.79
CA LYS A 125 -6.27 -12.38 -4.36
C LYS A 125 -6.21 -11.42 -5.55
N THR A 126 -5.11 -10.68 -5.74
CA THR A 126 -4.85 -9.79 -6.88
C THR A 126 -3.89 -10.36 -7.91
N LYS A 127 -3.57 -11.66 -7.85
CA LYS A 127 -3.41 -12.47 -9.07
C LYS A 127 -4.79 -12.67 -9.75
N LYS A 128 -5.59 -11.60 -9.81
CA LYS A 128 -6.51 -11.38 -10.90
C LYS A 128 -5.58 -11.39 -12.10
N ILE A 129 -5.73 -12.40 -12.94
CA ILE A 129 -5.33 -12.39 -14.34
C ILE A 129 -5.39 -10.93 -14.77
N ARG A 130 -4.26 -10.35 -15.19
CA ARG A 130 -4.31 -9.17 -16.06
C ARG A 130 -5.08 -9.66 -17.28
N ARG A 131 -6.41 -9.67 -17.21
CA ARG A 131 -7.23 -9.62 -18.40
C ARG A 131 -6.80 -8.29 -18.93
N ASP A 132 -6.03 -8.32 -20.01
CA ASP A 132 -5.67 -7.13 -20.76
C ASP A 132 -6.89 -6.23 -20.74
N SER A 133 -6.81 -5.15 -19.95
CA SER A 133 -7.89 -4.18 -19.96
C SER A 133 -7.83 -3.65 -21.37
N ILE A 134 -8.73 -4.13 -22.23
CA ILE A 134 -8.89 -3.64 -23.59
C ILE A 134 -8.92 -2.12 -23.43
N ASN A 135 -7.88 -1.46 -23.95
CA ASN A 135 -7.69 -0.03 -23.75
C ASN A 135 -8.99 0.68 -24.09
N SER A 136 -9.44 1.60 -23.25
CA SER A 136 -10.68 2.33 -23.48
C SER A 136 -10.60 3.02 -24.84
N LEU A 137 -11.48 2.64 -25.77
CA LEU A 137 -11.54 3.22 -27.10
C LEU A 137 -12.08 4.65 -27.01
N SER A 138 -11.25 5.65 -27.34
CA SER A 138 -11.62 7.07 -27.31
C SER A 138 -11.68 7.65 -28.72
N PHE A 139 -12.84 8.15 -29.15
CA PHE A 139 -13.02 8.81 -30.45
C PHE A 139 -12.94 10.33 -30.33
N LYS A 140 -12.30 10.99 -31.30
CA LYS A 140 -12.35 12.45 -31.47
C LYS A 140 -13.39 12.78 -32.54
N LEU A 141 -14.54 13.29 -32.12
CA LEU A 141 -15.64 13.66 -33.00
C LEU A 141 -15.59 15.15 -33.28
N LYS A 142 -15.78 15.54 -34.56
CA LYS A 142 -15.75 16.95 -34.99
C LYS A 142 -17.04 17.72 -34.70
N ASN A 143 -18.16 17.01 -34.54
CA ASN A 143 -19.48 17.59 -34.32
C ASN A 143 -19.94 17.37 -32.87
N GLN A 144 -20.33 18.44 -32.19
CA GLN A 144 -20.72 18.43 -30.78
C GLN A 144 -22.00 17.63 -30.52
N ALA A 145 -23.04 17.80 -31.34
CA ALA A 145 -24.29 17.06 -31.18
C ALA A 145 -24.09 15.55 -31.34
N SER A 146 -23.23 15.14 -32.27
CA SER A 146 -22.84 13.74 -32.43
C SER A 146 -22.09 13.22 -31.20
N TYR A 147 -21.15 14.01 -30.66
CA TYR A 147 -20.43 13.66 -29.44
C TYR A 147 -21.36 13.46 -28.25
N ASP A 148 -22.29 14.38 -28.01
CA ASP A 148 -23.22 14.32 -26.88
C ASP A 148 -24.17 13.12 -27.01
N PHE A 149 -24.65 12.83 -28.22
CA PHE A 149 -25.44 11.62 -28.47
C PHE A 149 -24.67 10.34 -28.11
N TYR A 150 -23.45 10.16 -28.60
CA TYR A 150 -22.68 8.95 -28.33
C TYR A 150 -22.23 8.83 -26.88
N LYS A 151 -21.87 9.96 -26.25
CA LYS A 151 -21.50 10.02 -24.83
C LYS A 151 -22.65 9.61 -23.92
N ASN A 152 -23.88 9.99 -24.25
CA ASN A 152 -25.05 9.63 -23.45
C ASN A 152 -25.56 8.21 -23.72
N ASN A 153 -25.11 7.57 -24.81
CA ASN A 153 -25.62 6.27 -25.27
C ASN A 153 -24.53 5.19 -25.39
N VAL A 154 -23.51 5.20 -24.53
CA VAL A 154 -22.32 4.33 -24.63
C VAL A 154 -22.65 2.84 -24.79
N LYS A 155 -23.65 2.31 -24.06
CA LYS A 155 -24.06 0.90 -24.15
C LYS A 155 -24.62 0.54 -25.53
N PHE A 156 -25.42 1.44 -26.10
CA PHE A 156 -25.96 1.27 -27.45
C PHE A 156 -24.85 1.29 -28.49
N ILE A 157 -23.84 2.14 -28.32
CA ILE A 157 -22.71 2.21 -29.25
C ILE A 157 -21.82 0.97 -29.18
N ALA A 158 -21.55 0.44 -27.99
CA ALA A 158 -20.87 -0.85 -27.85
C ALA A 158 -21.65 -1.95 -28.59
N PHE A 159 -22.96 -2.05 -28.33
CA PHE A 159 -23.83 -3.00 -29.03
C PHE A 159 -23.82 -2.82 -30.56
N MET A 160 -23.92 -1.58 -31.04
CA MET A 160 -23.91 -1.26 -32.47
C MET A 160 -22.60 -1.68 -33.14
N LEU A 161 -21.45 -1.35 -32.52
CA LEU A 161 -20.13 -1.68 -33.05
C LEU A 161 -19.93 -3.19 -33.14
N ASP A 162 -20.27 -3.93 -32.08
CA ASP A 162 -20.17 -5.39 -32.06
C ASP A 162 -21.12 -6.03 -33.08
N THR A 163 -22.37 -5.55 -33.15
CA THR A 163 -23.39 -6.08 -34.07
C THR A 163 -22.98 -5.90 -35.54
N ILE A 164 -22.50 -4.70 -35.92
CA ILE A 164 -22.06 -4.44 -37.29
C ILE A 164 -20.83 -5.29 -37.62
N PHE A 165 -19.87 -5.38 -36.69
CA PHE A 165 -18.65 -6.17 -36.91
C PHE A 165 -18.96 -7.66 -37.06
N LEU A 166 -19.85 -8.22 -36.24
CA LEU A 166 -20.16 -9.65 -36.27
C LEU A 166 -21.12 -10.04 -37.39
N ASN A 167 -22.17 -9.24 -37.61
CA ASN A 167 -23.32 -9.66 -38.43
C ASN A 167 -23.39 -8.97 -39.79
N ASP A 168 -22.76 -7.80 -39.98
CA ASP A 168 -22.84 -7.04 -41.24
C ASP A 168 -21.47 -6.54 -41.73
N ARG A 169 -20.60 -7.52 -42.00
CA ARG A 169 -19.26 -7.31 -42.55
C ARG A 169 -19.27 -6.55 -43.87
N ASN A 170 -20.26 -6.80 -44.72
CA ASN A 170 -20.39 -6.17 -46.02
C ASN A 170 -20.67 -4.68 -45.89
N TYR A 171 -21.59 -4.30 -44.99
CA TYR A 171 -21.86 -2.90 -44.69
C TYR A 171 -20.65 -2.23 -44.04
N LEU A 172 -19.98 -2.89 -43.09
CA LEU A 172 -18.76 -2.38 -42.49
C LEU A 172 -17.66 -2.12 -43.52
N GLN A 173 -17.47 -3.04 -44.48
CA GLN A 173 -16.52 -2.88 -45.58
C GLN A 173 -16.87 -1.70 -46.48
N LYS A 174 -18.15 -1.51 -46.82
CA LYS A 174 -18.60 -0.34 -47.60
C LYS A 174 -18.37 0.97 -46.86
N LEU A 175 -18.64 1.01 -45.55
CA LEU A 175 -18.35 2.19 -44.72
C LEU A 175 -16.85 2.50 -44.67
N PHE A 176 -16.02 1.47 -44.52
CA PHE A 176 -14.58 1.62 -44.49
C PHE A 176 -14.03 2.10 -45.84
N GLN A 177 -14.50 1.54 -46.96
CA GLN A 177 -14.14 2.01 -48.31
C GLN A 177 -14.48 3.48 -48.52
N LYS A 178 -15.67 3.92 -48.10
CA LYS A 178 -16.05 5.34 -48.14
C LYS A 178 -15.10 6.21 -47.32
N TYR A 179 -14.75 5.77 -46.11
CA TYR A 179 -13.76 6.46 -45.27
C TYR A 179 -12.39 6.54 -45.95
N SER A 180 -11.88 5.44 -46.50
CA SER A 180 -10.59 5.40 -47.20
C SER A 180 -10.55 6.33 -48.41
N ASN A 181 -11.64 6.38 -49.19
CA ASN A 181 -11.75 7.26 -50.36
C ASN A 181 -11.74 8.76 -49.99
N LEU A 182 -12.19 9.11 -48.78
CA LEU A 182 -12.10 10.49 -48.25
C LEU A 182 -10.69 10.85 -47.76
N HIS A 183 -9.80 9.86 -47.63
CA HIS A 183 -8.44 9.98 -47.08
C HIS A 183 -7.37 9.48 -48.05
N LEU A 184 -7.54 9.68 -49.36
CA LEU A 184 -6.56 9.34 -50.40
C LEU A 184 -5.28 10.18 -50.30
N ASP A 185 -4.49 9.88 -49.28
CA ASP A 185 -3.03 9.93 -49.32
C ASP A 185 -2.48 9.06 -48.18
N LYS A 186 -1.77 8.00 -48.58
CA LYS A 186 -0.95 7.04 -47.81
C LYS A 186 -1.56 5.66 -47.54
N LYS A 187 -1.00 4.71 -48.31
CA LYS A 187 -1.04 3.24 -48.20
C LYS A 187 -2.40 2.61 -48.47
N VAL A 188 -2.52 2.08 -49.69
CA VAL A 188 -3.45 1.00 -50.04
C VAL A 188 -3.15 -0.18 -49.12
N VAL A 189 -3.90 -0.28 -48.03
CA VAL A 189 -3.95 -1.48 -47.22
C VAL A 189 -5.08 -2.34 -47.78
N ASN A 190 -4.74 -3.52 -48.28
CA ASN A 190 -5.72 -4.47 -48.77
C ASN A 190 -6.67 -4.87 -47.62
N ILE A 191 -7.94 -4.51 -47.77
CA ILE A 191 -8.95 -4.56 -46.71
C ILE A 191 -9.34 -6.02 -46.38
N ALA A 192 -9.24 -6.93 -47.36
CA ALA A 192 -9.47 -8.36 -47.14
C ALA A 192 -8.45 -8.94 -46.15
N ASP A 193 -7.16 -8.61 -46.32
CA ASP A 193 -6.07 -9.10 -45.48
C ASP A 193 -6.12 -8.58 -44.02
N LEU A 194 -6.79 -7.45 -43.77
CA LEU A 194 -7.00 -6.94 -42.42
C LEU A 194 -8.17 -7.63 -41.71
N LEU A 195 -9.23 -7.96 -42.44
CA LEU A 195 -10.41 -8.61 -41.88
C LEU A 195 -10.19 -10.11 -41.65
N GLU A 196 -9.38 -10.78 -42.47
CA GLU A 196 -8.96 -12.18 -42.26
C GLU A 196 -8.06 -12.36 -41.04
N LYS A 197 -7.25 -11.36 -40.68
CA LYS A 197 -6.36 -11.41 -39.49
C LYS A 197 -7.08 -11.46 -38.13
N PHE A 198 -8.40 -11.24 -38.12
CA PHE A 198 -9.23 -11.26 -36.91
C PHE A 198 -10.36 -12.30 -36.99
N GLN A 199 -10.23 -13.32 -37.86
CA GLN A 199 -10.97 -14.59 -37.78
C GLN A 199 -10.42 -15.44 -36.63
#